data_AF-A0AAP6LDC1-F1
#
_entry.id   AF-A0AAP6LDC1-F1
#
_cell.length_a   1.000
_cell.length_b   1.000
_cell.length_c   1.000
_cell.angle_alpha   90.00
_cell.angle_beta   90.00
_cell.angle_gamma   90.00
#
_symmetry.space_group_name_H-M   'P 1'
#
loop_
_entity.id
_entity.type
_entity.pdbx_description
1 polymer ?
#
loop_
_entity_poly.entity_id
_entity_poly.type
_entity_poly.pdbx_seq_one_letter_code
_entity_poly.pdbx_strand_id
1 'polypeptide(L)'
;MRFAIRFALASVLLLGSFTSSAESETGTGTLVLDLKPFRSEVALKPKIESQLKTGGIEWGLRDGQMVVTLLNKRFVDFDVNYMTRYGSTQTLQLPAGTYRLTTVGFEPHTGFSVEKVLAKGAYVNPDVLSFTVEAGKTTTMTMEPLIVDEERTLFATFFTPTLFTTVAVEGSADTTAAPAEPVALNVRDERSISWPDYKGPLKFVAK
;
A
#
# COMPACT_ATOMS: atom_id res chain seq x y z
N MET A 1 -4.75 -41.61 71.98
CA MET A 1 -5.22 -40.48 71.14
C MET A 1 -4.00 -39.96 70.39
N ARG A 2 -3.81 -40.23 69.08
CA ARG A 2 -4.37 -39.47 67.93
C ARG A 2 -3.95 -37.98 68.04
N PHE A 3 -3.07 -37.36 67.23
CA PHE A 3 -2.85 -37.43 65.77
C PHE A 3 -1.52 -36.75 65.32
N ALA A 4 -0.86 -37.35 64.32
CA ALA A 4 -0.18 -36.80 63.11
C ALA A 4 0.80 -35.61 63.22
N ILE A 5 2.10 -35.73 62.90
CA ILE A 5 2.75 -35.90 61.56
C ILE A 5 2.16 -35.00 60.47
N ARG A 6 2.94 -34.03 59.99
CA ARG A 6 2.95 -33.58 58.58
C ARG A 6 4.22 -32.80 58.25
N PHE A 7 5.13 -33.50 57.58
CA PHE A 7 6.09 -32.95 56.62
C PHE A 7 5.36 -32.12 55.55
N ALA A 8 5.95 -31.01 55.12
CA ALA A 8 6.06 -30.66 53.69
C ALA A 8 6.89 -29.37 53.53
N LEU A 9 8.18 -29.58 53.26
CA LEU A 9 9.06 -28.62 52.59
C LEU A 9 8.61 -28.58 51.12
N ALA A 10 8.04 -27.48 50.65
CA ALA A 10 7.71 -27.28 49.24
C ALA A 10 8.51 -26.09 48.71
N SER A 11 9.72 -26.40 48.24
CA SER A 11 10.55 -25.54 47.41
C SER A 11 9.82 -25.31 46.07
N VAL A 12 9.16 -24.17 45.92
CA VAL A 12 8.64 -23.73 44.62
C VAL A 12 9.82 -23.20 43.81
N LEU A 13 10.39 -24.09 43.00
CA LEU A 13 11.19 -23.75 41.84
C LEU A 13 10.29 -22.92 40.89
N LEU A 14 10.43 -21.59 40.92
CA LEU A 14 10.04 -20.75 39.79
C LEU A 14 10.99 -21.09 38.62
N LEU A 15 10.64 -22.15 37.90
CA LEU A 15 10.99 -22.27 36.49
C LEU A 15 10.33 -21.09 35.79
N GLY A 16 11.10 -20.00 35.66
CA GLY A 16 10.82 -18.95 34.70
C GLY A 16 10.87 -19.58 33.32
N SER A 17 9.71 -20.05 32.87
CA SER A 17 9.44 -20.24 31.45
C SER A 17 9.55 -18.88 30.81
N PHE A 18 10.77 -18.51 30.41
CA PHE A 18 10.95 -17.54 29.35
C PHE A 18 10.22 -18.15 28.16
N THR A 19 8.99 -17.72 27.93
CA THR A 19 8.39 -17.78 26.63
C THR A 19 9.34 -16.99 25.75
N SER A 20 10.25 -17.69 25.07
CA SER A 20 10.84 -17.18 23.84
C SER A 20 9.65 -16.86 22.96
N SER A 21 9.26 -15.59 22.91
CA SER A 21 8.72 -15.07 21.66
C SER A 21 9.79 -15.42 20.66
N ALA A 22 9.51 -16.41 19.81
CA ALA A 22 10.29 -16.62 18.62
C ALA A 22 10.20 -15.30 17.85
N GLU A 23 11.19 -14.43 18.04
CA GLU A 23 11.65 -13.56 16.98
C GLU A 23 11.99 -14.54 15.86
N SER A 24 11.02 -14.76 14.97
CA SER A 24 11.31 -15.32 13.67
C SER A 24 12.51 -14.54 13.18
N GLU A 25 13.68 -15.20 13.06
CA GLU A 25 14.81 -14.67 12.32
C GLU A 25 14.27 -14.37 10.92
N THR A 26 13.78 -13.14 10.76
CA THR A 26 12.99 -12.72 9.63
C THR A 26 14.03 -12.31 8.62
N GLY A 27 14.57 -13.31 7.92
CA GLY A 27 15.51 -13.09 6.83
C GLY A 27 14.96 -12.00 5.90
N THR A 28 15.83 -11.21 5.31
CA THR A 28 15.40 -10.14 4.39
C THR A 28 15.13 -10.69 3.01
N GLY A 29 14.12 -10.15 2.34
CA GLY A 29 13.88 -10.33 0.92
C GLY A 29 13.95 -8.99 0.19
N THR A 30 13.93 -9.03 -1.14
CA THR A 30 14.00 -7.84 -1.98
C THR A 30 12.62 -7.52 -2.54
N LEU A 31 12.13 -6.30 -2.33
CA LEU A 31 10.99 -5.76 -3.09
C LEU A 31 11.51 -4.91 -4.24
N VAL A 32 11.06 -5.23 -5.45
CA VAL A 32 11.24 -4.42 -6.65
C VAL A 32 9.90 -3.81 -7.03
N LEU A 33 9.77 -2.50 -6.93
CA LEU A 33 8.67 -1.74 -7.51
C LEU A 33 9.06 -1.33 -8.93
N ASP A 34 8.49 -2.01 -9.92
CA ASP A 34 8.71 -1.76 -11.35
C ASP A 34 7.55 -0.92 -11.91
N LEU A 35 7.74 0.40 -11.98
CA LEU A 35 6.74 1.32 -12.48
C LEU A 35 6.96 1.57 -13.98
N LYS A 36 6.08 1.00 -14.81
CA LYS A 36 6.18 1.14 -16.27
C LYS A 36 5.95 2.59 -16.73
N PRO A 37 6.41 2.95 -17.94
CA PRO A 37 5.99 4.20 -18.56
C PRO A 37 4.46 4.25 -18.63
N PHE A 38 3.86 5.42 -18.41
CA PHE A 38 2.42 5.52 -18.56
C PHE A 38 2.02 5.30 -20.02
N ARG A 39 0.82 4.74 -20.22
CA ARG A 39 0.14 4.64 -21.50
C ARG A 39 -1.15 5.44 -21.45
N SER A 40 -1.67 5.79 -22.62
CA SER A 40 -2.92 6.51 -22.75
C SER A 40 -3.73 5.93 -23.91
N GLU A 41 -4.99 5.60 -23.66
CA GLU A 41 -5.95 5.21 -24.69
C GLU A 41 -6.65 6.43 -25.30
N VAL A 42 -6.67 7.54 -24.57
CA VAL A 42 -7.12 8.84 -25.05
C VAL A 42 -5.97 9.65 -25.66
N ALA A 43 -6.28 10.47 -26.64
CA ALA A 43 -5.30 11.35 -27.27
C ALA A 43 -4.88 12.48 -26.32
N LEU A 44 -3.57 12.57 -26.04
CA LEU A 44 -2.99 13.63 -25.20
C LEU A 44 -2.43 14.76 -26.06
N LYS A 45 -2.63 16.01 -25.61
CA LYS A 45 -1.91 17.15 -26.19
C LYS A 45 -0.41 17.02 -25.85
N PRO A 46 0.53 17.38 -26.75
CA PRO A 46 1.98 17.18 -26.53
C PRO A 46 2.50 17.79 -25.21
N LYS A 47 1.97 18.95 -24.82
CA LYS A 47 2.31 19.60 -23.54
C LYS A 47 1.89 18.76 -22.32
N ILE A 48 0.69 18.18 -22.36
CA ILE A 48 0.17 17.34 -21.29
C ILE A 48 0.95 16.04 -21.21
N GLU A 49 1.20 15.39 -22.35
CA GLU A 49 2.00 14.17 -22.41
C GLU A 49 3.40 14.41 -21.84
N SER A 50 4.06 15.50 -22.23
CA SER A 50 5.39 15.87 -21.74
C SER A 50 5.40 16.10 -20.22
N GLN A 51 4.35 16.73 -19.67
CA GLN A 51 4.20 16.92 -18.23
C GLN A 51 4.02 15.57 -17.51
N LEU A 52 3.14 14.71 -18.01
CA LEU A 52 2.88 13.38 -17.44
C LEU A 52 4.11 12.48 -17.47
N LYS A 53 4.98 12.59 -18.48
CA LYS A 53 6.26 11.83 -18.55
C LYS A 53 7.20 12.15 -17.40
N THR A 54 7.09 13.33 -16.80
CA THR A 54 7.86 13.69 -15.60
C THR A 54 7.20 13.20 -14.30
N GLY A 55 5.98 12.66 -14.37
CA GLY A 55 5.20 12.20 -13.24
C GLY A 55 5.72 10.89 -12.63
N GLY A 56 4.95 10.38 -11.68
CA GLY A 56 5.26 9.19 -10.91
C GLY A 56 4.21 8.95 -9.84
N ILE A 57 4.48 8.00 -8.95
CA ILE A 57 3.63 7.73 -7.79
C ILE A 57 4.39 8.09 -6.52
N GLU A 58 3.68 8.69 -5.56
CA GLU A 58 4.17 8.88 -4.20
C GLU A 58 3.70 7.72 -3.33
N TRP A 59 4.60 7.15 -2.54
CA TRP A 59 4.30 6.01 -1.70
C TRP A 59 5.16 5.92 -0.44
N GLY A 60 4.72 5.09 0.50
CA GLY A 60 5.39 4.82 1.76
C GLY A 60 5.23 3.37 2.19
N LEU A 61 6.07 2.92 3.11
CA LEU A 61 6.00 1.59 3.69
C LEU A 61 6.34 1.63 5.18
N ARG A 62 5.47 1.06 6.03
CA ARG A 62 5.65 0.97 7.49
C ARG A 62 4.84 -0.20 8.04
N ASP A 63 5.43 -1.00 8.93
CA ASP A 63 4.76 -2.07 9.69
C ASP A 63 3.92 -3.04 8.83
N GLY A 64 4.46 -3.49 7.68
CA GLY A 64 3.74 -4.38 6.77
C GLY A 64 2.66 -3.69 5.93
N GLN A 65 2.46 -2.38 6.05
CA GLN A 65 1.57 -1.61 5.18
C GLN A 65 2.38 -0.82 4.15
N MET A 66 2.05 -0.99 2.88
CA MET A 66 2.43 -0.08 1.80
C MET A 66 1.24 0.83 1.49
N VAL A 67 1.52 2.13 1.31
CA VAL A 67 0.50 3.13 0.96
C VAL A 67 0.94 3.85 -0.30
N VAL A 68 0.10 3.82 -1.33
CA VAL A 68 0.23 4.66 -2.53
C VAL A 68 -0.79 5.79 -2.42
N THR A 69 -0.39 7.03 -2.70
CA THR A 69 -1.31 8.17 -2.64
C THR A 69 -1.32 8.94 -3.96
N LEU A 70 -2.52 9.25 -4.44
CA LEU A 70 -2.78 10.23 -5.48
C LEU A 70 -3.23 11.57 -4.86
N LEU A 71 -3.65 11.55 -3.59
CA LEU A 71 -3.94 12.75 -2.82
C LEU A 71 -2.64 13.38 -2.31
N ASN A 72 -2.62 14.70 -2.16
CA ASN A 72 -1.47 15.40 -1.59
C ASN A 72 -1.13 14.86 -0.19
N LYS A 73 0.14 14.43 0.01
CA LYS A 73 0.61 13.79 1.25
C LYS A 73 0.38 14.58 2.54
N ARG A 74 0.18 15.90 2.49
CA ARG A 74 -0.16 16.71 3.68
C ARG A 74 -1.48 16.30 4.36
N PHE A 75 -2.33 15.56 3.65
CA PHE A 75 -3.60 15.03 4.17
C PHE A 75 -3.49 13.59 4.66
N VAL A 76 -2.36 12.93 4.41
CA VAL A 76 -2.15 11.53 4.72
C VAL A 76 -1.23 11.45 5.93
N ASP A 77 -1.72 10.88 7.05
CA ASP A 77 -0.91 10.63 8.25
C ASP A 77 -0.12 9.31 8.11
N PHE A 78 0.74 9.29 7.09
CA PHE A 78 1.60 8.17 6.77
C PHE A 78 2.92 8.67 6.19
N ASP A 79 3.98 7.91 6.39
CA ASP A 79 5.32 8.29 5.97
C ASP A 79 5.52 8.03 4.47
N VAL A 80 5.01 8.96 3.64
CA VAL A 80 5.08 8.92 2.16
C VAL A 80 6.40 9.53 1.69
N ASN A 81 7.49 8.77 1.87
CA ASN A 81 8.86 9.22 1.63
C ASN A 81 9.45 8.83 0.27
N TYR A 82 8.78 7.96 -0.48
CA TYR A 82 9.26 7.54 -1.79
C TYR A 82 8.47 8.20 -2.91
N MET A 83 9.18 8.52 -3.99
CA MET A 83 8.59 8.87 -5.28
C MET A 83 9.27 8.05 -6.38
N THR A 84 8.51 7.21 -7.06
CA THR A 84 8.99 6.42 -8.20
C THR A 84 8.42 7.02 -9.48
N ARG A 85 9.29 7.39 -10.43
CA ARG A 85 8.90 8.05 -11.69
C ARG A 85 8.40 7.01 -12.70
N TYR A 86 7.50 7.40 -13.60
CA TYR A 86 7.07 6.50 -14.66
C TYR A 86 8.25 6.04 -15.52
N GLY A 87 8.31 4.73 -15.79
CA GLY A 87 9.42 4.11 -16.52
C GLY A 87 10.66 3.86 -15.68
N SER A 88 10.55 3.85 -14.35
CA SER A 88 11.66 3.60 -13.43
C SER A 88 11.34 2.51 -12.42
N THR A 89 12.39 2.02 -11.77
CA THR A 89 12.31 0.96 -10.77
C THR A 89 12.84 1.48 -9.44
N GLN A 90 12.22 1.07 -8.34
CA GLN A 90 12.72 1.26 -6.99
C GLN A 90 12.92 -0.11 -6.32
N THR A 91 14.07 -0.31 -5.70
CA THR A 91 14.41 -1.57 -5.02
C THR A 91 14.62 -1.32 -3.54
N LEU A 92 14.02 -2.15 -2.68
CA LEU A 92 14.16 -2.10 -1.23
C LEU A 92 14.49 -3.49 -0.67
N GLN A 93 15.35 -3.54 0.35
CA GLN A 93 15.46 -4.70 1.23
C GLN A 93 14.41 -4.57 2.33
N LEU A 94 13.61 -5.61 2.52
CA LEU A 94 12.53 -5.64 3.50
C LEU A 94 12.63 -6.92 4.34
N PRO A 95 12.19 -6.88 5.61
CA PRO A 95 11.98 -8.12 6.38
C PRO A 95 11.03 -9.06 5.63
N ALA A 96 11.33 -10.35 5.62
CA ALA A 96 10.39 -11.33 5.09
C ALA A 96 9.07 -11.26 5.88
N GLY A 97 7.95 -11.37 5.16
CA GLY A 97 6.63 -11.23 5.75
C GLY A 97 5.57 -10.88 4.71
N THR A 98 4.33 -10.82 5.19
CA THR A 98 3.18 -10.39 4.39
C THR A 98 2.97 -8.89 4.51
N TYR A 99 2.78 -8.25 3.38
CA TYR A 99 2.53 -6.84 3.24
C TYR A 99 1.16 -6.60 2.60
N ARG A 100 0.53 -5.49 2.94
CA ARG A 100 -0.74 -5.06 2.34
C ARG A 100 -0.61 -3.68 1.72
N LEU A 101 -1.18 -3.52 0.54
CA LEU A 101 -1.17 -2.29 -0.23
C LEU A 101 -2.51 -1.58 -0.09
N THR A 102 -2.49 -0.35 0.39
CA THR A 102 -3.65 0.54 0.48
C THR A 102 -3.44 1.73 -0.46
N THR A 103 -4.50 2.19 -1.11
CA THR A 103 -4.45 3.40 -1.93
C THR A 103 -5.26 4.51 -1.31
N VAL A 104 -4.69 5.72 -1.27
CA VAL A 104 -5.43 6.96 -1.04
C VAL A 104 -5.66 7.62 -2.39
N GLY A 105 -6.89 7.49 -2.91
CA GLY A 105 -7.28 7.98 -4.22
C GLY A 105 -8.00 9.32 -4.17
N PHE A 106 -8.16 9.95 -5.33
CA PHE A 106 -9.10 11.05 -5.50
C PHE A 106 -9.74 11.02 -6.89
N GLU A 107 -11.01 11.41 -6.96
CA GLU A 107 -11.78 11.63 -8.19
C GLU A 107 -11.86 13.14 -8.48
N PRO A 108 -11.09 13.66 -9.47
CA PRO A 108 -11.00 15.09 -9.76
C PRO A 108 -12.34 15.78 -10.06
N HIS A 109 -13.30 15.06 -10.64
CA HIS A 109 -14.56 15.63 -11.11
C HIS A 109 -15.51 16.12 -10.01
N THR A 110 -15.18 15.89 -8.73
CA THR A 110 -16.09 16.06 -7.60
C THR A 110 -15.87 17.35 -6.78
N GLY A 111 -14.81 18.14 -7.04
CA GLY A 111 -14.49 19.30 -6.21
C GLY A 111 -13.62 20.39 -6.85
N PHE A 112 -13.96 21.65 -6.60
CA PHE A 112 -13.27 22.84 -7.11
C PHE A 112 -12.35 23.53 -6.07
N SER A 113 -12.31 23.00 -4.86
CA SER A 113 -11.40 23.42 -3.79
C SER A 113 -10.86 22.17 -3.09
N VAL A 114 -9.78 22.34 -2.34
CA VAL A 114 -9.18 21.27 -1.53
C VAL A 114 -10.23 20.64 -0.61
N GLU A 115 -11.05 21.44 0.06
CA GLU A 115 -12.09 20.98 0.98
C GLU A 115 -13.14 20.16 0.25
N LYS A 116 -13.55 20.58 -0.96
CA LYS A 116 -14.53 19.84 -1.77
C LYS A 116 -13.96 18.52 -2.30
N VAL A 117 -12.69 18.52 -2.74
CA VAL A 117 -12.01 17.29 -3.16
C VAL A 117 -11.96 16.31 -1.98
N LEU A 118 -11.56 16.77 -0.79
CA LEU A 118 -11.56 15.93 0.41
C LEU A 118 -12.95 15.47 0.84
N ALA A 119 -13.98 16.30 0.65
CA ALA A 119 -15.34 15.98 1.07
C ALA A 119 -16.09 15.03 0.11
N LYS A 120 -15.74 15.01 -1.18
CA LYS A 120 -16.52 14.31 -2.21
C LYS A 120 -15.72 13.36 -3.08
N GLY A 121 -14.45 13.68 -3.34
CA GLY A 121 -13.61 12.97 -4.30
C GLY A 121 -12.56 12.07 -3.70
N ALA A 122 -12.09 12.37 -2.50
CA ALA A 122 -11.07 11.57 -1.85
C ALA A 122 -11.69 10.30 -1.24
N TYR A 123 -10.96 9.20 -1.31
CA TYR A 123 -11.35 7.90 -0.76
C TYR A 123 -10.11 7.07 -0.42
N VAL A 124 -10.32 6.00 0.35
CA VAL A 124 -9.31 5.00 0.68
C VAL A 124 -9.77 3.66 0.11
N ASN A 125 -8.88 2.98 -0.60
CA ASN A 125 -9.02 1.57 -0.99
C ASN A 125 -8.15 0.74 -0.04
N PRO A 126 -8.70 0.27 1.10
CA PRO A 126 -7.93 -0.44 2.10
C PRO A 126 -7.52 -1.82 1.60
N ASP A 127 -6.25 -2.17 1.80
CA ASP A 127 -5.70 -3.52 1.59
C ASP A 127 -6.10 -4.15 0.24
N VAL A 128 -6.13 -3.32 -0.81
CA VAL A 128 -6.59 -3.68 -2.16
C VAL A 128 -5.76 -4.81 -2.78
N LEU A 129 -4.51 -4.98 -2.32
CA LEU A 129 -3.63 -6.06 -2.72
C LEU A 129 -2.79 -6.52 -1.51
N SER A 130 -2.60 -7.83 -1.35
CA SER A 130 -1.66 -8.41 -0.38
C SER A 130 -0.53 -9.12 -1.13
N PHE A 131 0.68 -9.08 -0.60
CA PHE A 131 1.84 -9.77 -1.17
C PHE A 131 2.81 -10.24 -0.10
N THR A 132 3.65 -11.21 -0.44
CA THR A 132 4.67 -11.75 0.47
C THR A 132 6.06 -11.41 -0.04
N VAL A 133 6.92 -10.95 0.86
CA VAL A 133 8.36 -10.88 0.66
C VAL A 133 8.97 -12.11 1.33
N GLU A 134 9.65 -12.93 0.55
CA GLU A 134 10.31 -14.14 1.04
C GLU A 134 11.81 -13.89 1.26
N ALA A 135 12.37 -14.48 2.31
CA ALA A 135 13.79 -14.32 2.63
C ALA A 135 14.67 -14.83 1.48
N GLY A 136 15.65 -14.01 1.07
CA GLY A 136 16.60 -14.32 0.01
C GLY A 136 16.03 -14.30 -1.41
N LYS A 137 14.75 -13.97 -1.60
CA LYS A 137 14.11 -13.89 -2.92
C LYS A 137 13.76 -12.47 -3.33
N THR A 138 13.49 -12.29 -4.62
CA THR A 138 12.96 -11.05 -5.18
C THR A 138 11.44 -11.15 -5.36
N THR A 139 10.70 -10.23 -4.75
CA THR A 139 9.29 -9.96 -5.04
C THR A 139 9.21 -8.74 -5.94
N THR A 140 8.70 -8.88 -7.16
CA THR A 140 8.51 -7.79 -8.11
C THR A 140 7.05 -7.38 -8.16
N MET A 141 6.77 -6.15 -7.75
CA MET A 141 5.49 -5.47 -7.94
C MET A 141 5.57 -4.64 -9.22
N THR A 142 4.84 -5.06 -10.26
CA THR A 142 4.75 -4.30 -11.51
C THR A 142 3.52 -3.41 -11.48
N MET A 143 3.70 -2.12 -11.72
CA MET A 143 2.60 -1.16 -11.86
C MET A 143 2.57 -0.60 -13.28
N GLU A 144 1.45 -0.76 -13.96
CA GLU A 144 1.20 -0.24 -15.30
C GLU A 144 0.22 0.95 -15.23
N PRO A 145 0.69 2.20 -15.34
CA PRO A 145 -0.17 3.37 -15.37
C PRO A 145 -0.86 3.46 -16.74
N LEU A 146 -2.19 3.42 -16.76
CA LEU A 146 -2.99 3.50 -17.98
C LEU A 146 -4.06 4.59 -17.84
N ILE A 147 -4.02 5.58 -18.71
CA ILE A 147 -5.07 6.60 -18.83
C ILE A 147 -6.11 6.06 -19.79
N VAL A 148 -7.25 5.64 -19.24
CA VAL A 148 -8.38 5.10 -20.02
C VAL A 148 -9.35 6.20 -20.46
N ASP A 149 -9.50 7.23 -19.64
CA ASP A 149 -10.48 8.31 -19.83
C ASP A 149 -9.89 9.68 -19.51
N GLU A 150 -10.54 10.72 -20.03
CA GLU A 150 -10.34 12.08 -19.56
C GLU A 150 -11.48 12.51 -18.63
N GLU A 151 -11.12 13.07 -17.48
CA GLU A 151 -12.10 13.57 -16.52
C GLU A 151 -12.26 15.07 -16.68
N ARG A 152 -13.42 15.50 -17.17
CA ARG A 152 -13.73 16.92 -17.38
C ARG A 152 -14.46 17.51 -16.20
N THR A 153 -13.94 18.62 -15.69
CA THR A 153 -14.66 19.55 -14.82
C THR A 153 -15.07 20.79 -15.59
N LEU A 154 -15.79 21.70 -14.94
CA LEU A 154 -16.16 23.00 -15.52
C LEU A 154 -14.93 23.86 -15.93
N PHE A 155 -13.75 23.63 -15.33
CA PHE A 155 -12.57 24.50 -15.50
C PHE A 155 -11.28 23.79 -15.93
N ALA A 156 -11.23 22.45 -15.85
CA ALA A 156 -10.03 21.67 -16.14
C ALA A 156 -10.37 20.26 -16.64
N THR A 157 -9.48 19.71 -17.46
CA THR A 157 -9.48 18.29 -17.85
C THR A 157 -8.34 17.59 -17.12
N PHE A 158 -8.65 16.47 -16.49
CA PHE A 158 -7.70 15.63 -15.76
C PHE A 158 -7.45 14.33 -16.54
N PHE A 159 -6.20 13.89 -16.51
CA PHE A 159 -5.74 12.66 -17.13
C PHE A 159 -5.03 11.85 -16.05
N THR A 160 -5.81 11.13 -15.24
CA THR A 160 -5.30 10.38 -14.10
C THR A 160 -5.10 8.92 -14.52
N PRO A 161 -3.88 8.38 -14.47
CA PRO A 161 -3.68 6.97 -14.81
C PRO A 161 -4.31 6.05 -13.76
N THR A 162 -4.99 5.01 -14.21
CA THR A 162 -5.28 3.83 -13.41
C THR A 162 -4.00 3.02 -13.23
N LEU A 163 -3.70 2.61 -12.00
CA LEU A 163 -2.51 1.86 -11.64
C LEU A 163 -2.85 0.36 -11.60
N PHE A 164 -2.72 -0.31 -12.74
CA PHE A 164 -2.91 -1.76 -12.82
C PHE A 164 -1.68 -2.46 -12.25
N THR A 165 -1.88 -3.31 -11.25
CA THR A 165 -0.78 -3.85 -10.45
C THR A 165 -0.81 -5.36 -10.41
N THR A 166 0.37 -5.96 -10.63
CA THR A 166 0.63 -7.39 -10.47
C THR A 166 1.83 -7.59 -9.55
N VAL A 167 1.90 -8.76 -8.92
CA VAL A 167 3.04 -9.14 -8.08
C VAL A 167 3.53 -10.51 -8.51
N ALA A 168 4.84 -10.69 -8.58
CA ALA A 168 5.47 -11.98 -8.86
C ALA A 168 6.62 -12.20 -7.87
N VAL A 169 6.83 -13.45 -7.46
CA VAL A 169 7.97 -13.84 -6.61
C VAL A 169 8.90 -14.73 -7.43
N GLU A 170 10.19 -14.41 -7.38
CA GLU A 170 11.24 -15.15 -8.06
C GLU A 170 11.19 -16.64 -7.72
N GLY A 171 11.16 -17.48 -8.76
CA GLY A 171 11.15 -18.94 -8.60
C GLY A 171 9.88 -19.54 -7.99
N SER A 172 8.83 -18.74 -7.77
CA SER A 172 7.53 -19.27 -7.36
C SER A 172 6.71 -19.71 -8.59
N ALA A 173 6.39 -21.01 -8.67
CA ALA A 173 5.33 -21.52 -9.54
C ALA A 173 3.93 -21.35 -8.91
N ASP A 174 3.89 -20.94 -7.64
CA ASP A 174 2.68 -20.74 -6.88
C ASP A 174 2.17 -19.32 -7.15
N THR A 175 1.28 -19.22 -8.14
CA THR A 175 0.58 -17.99 -8.51
C THR A 175 -0.56 -17.63 -7.55
N THR A 176 -0.77 -18.40 -6.47
CA THR A 176 -1.87 -18.19 -5.53
C THR A 176 -1.78 -16.89 -4.72
N ALA A 177 -0.59 -16.27 -4.63
CA ALA A 177 -0.39 -14.97 -3.98
C ALA A 177 -0.57 -13.76 -4.93
N ALA A 178 -0.64 -14.00 -6.25
CA ALA A 178 -0.78 -12.96 -7.26
C ALA A 178 -2.16 -13.08 -7.91
N PRO A 179 -2.98 -12.02 -7.94
CA PRO A 179 -4.26 -12.07 -8.64
C PRO A 179 -4.02 -12.42 -10.12
N ALA A 180 -4.85 -13.33 -10.65
CA ALA A 180 -4.74 -13.81 -12.03
C ALA A 180 -4.89 -12.68 -13.07
N GLU A 181 -5.54 -11.59 -12.67
CA GLU A 181 -5.67 -10.36 -13.44
C GLU A 181 -5.03 -9.19 -12.67
N PRO A 182 -4.48 -8.19 -13.38
CA PRO A 182 -3.97 -6.98 -12.74
C PRO A 182 -5.03 -6.28 -11.90
N VAL A 183 -4.67 -5.87 -10.68
CA VAL A 183 -5.57 -5.15 -9.77
C VAL A 183 -5.45 -3.65 -9.99
N ALA A 184 -6.58 -2.99 -10.26
CA ALA A 184 -6.63 -1.53 -10.38
C ALA A 184 -6.64 -0.86 -8.99
N LEU A 185 -5.50 -0.31 -8.57
CA LEU A 185 -5.32 0.14 -7.18
C LEU A 185 -6.13 1.38 -6.80
N ASN A 186 -6.32 2.29 -7.75
CA ASN A 186 -6.92 3.61 -7.57
C ASN A 186 -8.25 3.75 -8.34
N VAL A 187 -8.96 2.64 -8.55
CA VAL A 187 -10.35 2.66 -8.99
C VAL A 187 -11.22 2.54 -7.77
N ARG A 188 -12.21 3.44 -7.65
CA ARG A 188 -13.18 3.39 -6.56
C ARG A 188 -14.18 2.25 -6.82
N ASP A 189 -14.43 1.45 -5.80
CA ASP A 189 -15.38 0.33 -5.83
C ASP A 189 -16.24 0.31 -4.55
N GLU A 190 -17.04 -0.73 -4.36
CA GLU A 190 -17.93 -0.88 -3.20
C GLU A 190 -17.17 -1.04 -1.87
N ARG A 191 -15.88 -1.39 -1.91
CA ARG A 191 -15.01 -1.54 -0.73
C ARG A 191 -14.29 -0.22 -0.39
N SER A 192 -14.33 0.76 -1.30
CA SER A 192 -13.75 2.07 -1.07
C SER A 192 -14.48 2.81 0.06
N ILE A 193 -13.70 3.43 0.94
CA ILE A 193 -14.22 4.24 2.03
C ILE A 193 -14.03 5.71 1.66
N SER A 194 -15.13 6.45 1.55
CA SER A 194 -15.09 7.90 1.33
C SER A 194 -14.25 8.58 2.41
N TRP A 195 -13.45 9.57 2.02
CA TRP A 195 -12.54 10.25 2.95
C TRP A 195 -13.22 10.84 4.20
N PRO A 196 -14.43 11.44 4.15
CA PRO A 196 -15.15 11.89 5.34
C PRO A 196 -15.46 10.78 6.35
N ASP A 197 -15.79 9.60 5.83
CA ASP A 197 -16.24 8.44 6.59
C ASP A 197 -15.08 7.59 7.11
N TYR A 198 -13.93 7.65 6.43
CA TYR A 198 -12.72 6.97 6.87
C TYR A 198 -12.24 7.47 8.23
N LYS A 199 -12.14 6.54 9.20
CA LYS A 199 -11.67 6.75 10.57
C LYS A 199 -10.34 6.06 10.88
N GLY A 200 -9.70 5.49 9.86
CA GLY A 200 -8.43 4.78 10.03
C GLY A 200 -7.22 5.71 10.15
N PRO A 201 -6.03 5.14 10.40
CA PRO A 201 -4.84 5.89 10.79
C PRO A 201 -4.22 6.71 9.65
N LEU A 202 -4.64 6.51 8.40
CA LEU A 202 -4.09 7.25 7.26
C LEU A 202 -4.62 8.68 7.15
N LYS A 203 -5.69 9.03 7.87
CA LYS A 203 -6.29 10.35 7.76
C LYS A 203 -5.63 11.31 8.73
N PHE A 204 -5.03 12.37 8.19
CA PHE A 204 -4.52 13.45 9.01
C PHE A 204 -5.67 14.15 9.75
N VAL A 205 -5.57 14.18 11.06
CA VAL A 205 -6.43 14.96 11.95
C VAL A 205 -5.51 15.96 12.64
N ALA A 206 -5.78 17.25 12.43
CA ALA A 206 -5.05 18.30 13.14
C ALA A 206 -5.21 18.07 14.66
N LYS A 207 -4.09 17.94 15.36
CA LYS A 207 -4.03 17.84 16.81
C LYS A 207 -4.07 19.23 17.44
#